data_AF-A0A960JGC9-F1
#
_entry.id   AF-A0A960JGC9-F1
#
_cell.length_a   1.000
_cell.length_b   1.000
_cell.length_c   1.000
_cell.angle_alpha   90.00
_cell.angle_beta   90.00
_cell.angle_gamma   90.00
#
_symmetry.space_group_name_H-M   'P 1'
#
loop_
_entity.id
_entity.type
_entity.pdbx_description
1 polymer ?
#
loop_
_entity_poly.entity_id
_entity_poly.type
_entity_poly.pdbx_seq_one_letter_code
_entity_poly.pdbx_strand_id
1 'polypeptide(L)' 'MKLKNIAGFIAPQLKEPSVCESCGEEFICGASIKGCWCMKADLSDATRQQLKKEFKDCLCPECLEKLEEK' A
#
# COMPACT_ATOMS: atom_id res chain seq x y z
N MET A 1 29.43 12.77 -30.38
CA MET A 1 29.23 13.45 -29.08
C MET A 1 28.08 12.76 -28.36
N LYS A 2 28.35 11.92 -27.35
CA LYS A 2 27.33 11.18 -26.59
C LYS A 2 27.00 11.96 -25.31
N LEU A 3 25.95 12.78 -25.35
CA LEU A 3 25.41 13.45 -24.17
C LEU A 3 24.65 12.40 -23.34
N LYS A 4 25.35 11.86 -22.34
CA LYS A 4 24.82 10.93 -21.36
C LYS A 4 23.98 11.70 -20.34
N ASN A 5 22.67 11.43 -20.36
CA ASN A 5 21.79 11.23 -19.21
C ASN A 5 22.22 11.90 -17.89
N ILE A 6 21.67 13.08 -17.63
CA ILE A 6 21.68 13.77 -16.32
C ILE A 6 20.31 13.74 -15.62
N ALA A 7 19.46 12.77 -15.95
CA ALA A 7 18.15 12.59 -15.29
C ALA A 7 18.23 11.58 -14.12
N GLY A 8 19.28 11.65 -13.30
CA GLY A 8 19.56 10.65 -12.25
C GLY A 8 19.63 11.19 -10.82
N PHE A 9 19.37 12.47 -10.59
CA PHE A 9 19.69 13.13 -9.31
C PHE A 9 18.58 13.99 -8.69
N ILE A 10 17.36 14.02 -9.25
CA ILE A 10 16.23 14.78 -8.69
C ILE A 10 14.95 13.95 -8.72
N ALA A 11 14.85 12.91 -7.91
CA ALA A 11 13.54 12.32 -7.54
C ALA A 11 13.68 11.49 -6.26
N PRO A 12 13.73 12.10 -5.06
CA PRO A 12 13.90 11.32 -3.84
C PRO A 12 12.63 10.60 -3.37
N GLN A 13 11.45 10.76 -4.00
CA GLN A 13 10.18 10.44 -3.31
C GLN A 13 8.98 10.06 -4.21
N LEU A 14 9.15 9.48 -5.40
CA LEU A 14 7.97 8.92 -6.10
C LEU A 14 7.82 7.44 -5.76
N LYS A 15 7.15 7.16 -4.65
CA LYS A 15 6.68 5.82 -4.35
C LYS A 15 5.61 5.50 -5.37
N GLU A 16 5.82 4.46 -6.18
CA GLU A 16 4.85 4.08 -7.21
C GLU A 16 3.50 3.78 -6.56
N PRO A 17 2.40 4.36 -7.08
CA PRO A 17 1.07 4.03 -6.59
C PRO A 17 0.83 2.53 -6.76
N SER A 18 0.33 1.90 -5.71
CA SER A 18 -0.13 0.52 -5.70
C SER A 18 -1.62 0.49 -6.01
N VAL A 19 -2.12 -0.58 -6.63
CA VAL A 19 -3.55 -0.75 -6.89
C VAL A 19 -4.15 -1.61 -5.79
N CYS A 20 -5.27 -1.18 -5.22
CA CYS A 20 -5.99 -1.95 -4.20
C CYS A 20 -6.64 -3.19 -4.82
N GLU A 21 -6.34 -4.38 -4.30
CA GLU A 21 -6.95 -5.62 -4.82
C GLU A 21 -8.46 -5.70 -4.55
N SER A 22 -8.96 -5.01 -3.53
CA SER A 22 -10.39 -5.01 -3.16
C SER A 22 -11.24 -4.06 -4.00
N CYS A 23 -10.80 -2.81 -4.20
CA CYS A 23 -11.59 -1.80 -4.92
C CYS A 23 -11.02 -1.39 -6.29
N GLY A 24 -9.77 -1.73 -6.59
CA GLY A 24 -9.09 -1.33 -7.83
C GLY A 24 -8.60 0.11 -7.88
N GLU A 25 -8.72 0.89 -6.80
CA GLU A 25 -8.18 2.26 -6.76
C GLU A 25 -6.67 2.29 -6.55
N GLU A 26 -6.03 3.26 -7.19
CA GLU A 26 -4.63 3.60 -6.97
C GLU A 26 -4.44 4.29 -5.61
N PHE A 27 -3.50 3.80 -4.81
CA PHE A 27 -3.18 4.34 -3.50
C PHE A 27 -1.68 4.22 -3.23
N ILE A 28 -1.12 5.10 -2.40
CA ILE A 28 0.31 5.08 -2.10
C ILE A 28 0.59 4.13 -0.95
N CYS A 29 1.08 2.91 -1.15
CA CYS A 29 1.31 1.99 -0.02
C CYS A 29 2.16 2.64 1.10
N GLY A 30 1.62 2.72 2.32
CA GLY A 30 2.28 3.33 3.47
C GLY A 30 3.49 2.56 4.01
N ALA A 31 3.79 1.36 3.48
CA ALA A 31 4.85 0.47 3.93
C ALA A 31 6.22 1.18 3.99
N SER A 32 6.60 1.64 5.17
CA SER A 32 7.86 2.33 5.44
C SER A 32 8.54 1.66 6.63
N ILE A 33 9.68 2.20 7.07
CA ILE A 33 10.32 1.81 8.34
C ILE A 33 9.33 1.88 9.52
N LYS A 34 8.29 2.73 9.43
CA LYS A 34 7.23 2.87 10.45
C LYS A 34 6.03 1.90 10.28
N GLY A 35 6.09 0.96 9.33
CA GLY A 35 5.00 0.02 9.01
C GLY A 35 4.05 0.49 7.90
N CYS A 36 3.04 -0.32 7.56
CA CYS A 36 1.93 0.01 6.65
C CYS A 36 0.65 0.32 7.43
N TRP A 37 -0.36 0.91 6.78
CA TRP A 37 -1.71 1.02 7.36
C TRP A 37 -2.31 -0.34 7.68
N CYS A 38 -2.04 -1.35 6.87
CA CYS A 38 -2.46 -2.73 7.12
C CYS A 38 -2.03 -3.28 8.49
N MET A 39 -0.91 -2.80 9.04
CA MET A 39 -0.42 -3.18 10.36
C MET A 39 -1.03 -2.35 11.49
N LYS A 40 -1.53 -1.15 11.17
CA LYS A 40 -2.12 -0.21 12.14
C LYS A 40 -3.63 -0.32 12.24
N ALA A 41 -4.30 -0.83 11.19
CA ALA A 41 -5.74 -1.02 11.18
C ALA A 41 -6.16 -1.95 12.32
N ASP A 42 -7.20 -1.58 13.07
CA ASP A 42 -7.77 -2.31 14.19
C ASP A 42 -8.68 -3.43 13.66
N LEU A 43 -8.04 -4.45 13.11
CA LEU A 43 -8.71 -5.63 12.56
C LEU A 43 -8.51 -6.81 13.53
N SER A 44 -9.62 -7.52 13.81
CA SER A 44 -9.59 -8.78 14.55
C SER A 44 -8.71 -9.81 13.82
N ASP A 45 -8.10 -10.73 14.57
CA ASP A 45 -7.15 -11.70 14.01
C ASP A 45 -7.83 -12.59 12.95
N ALA A 46 -9.11 -12.92 13.16
CA ALA A 46 -9.95 -13.64 12.19
C ALA A 46 -10.06 -12.87 10.87
N THR A 47 -10.40 -11.58 10.91
CA THR A 47 -10.48 -10.72 9.74
C THR A 47 -9.12 -10.63 9.04
N ARG A 48 -8.01 -10.44 9.76
CA ARG A 48 -6.66 -10.42 9.13
C ARG A 48 -6.32 -11.74 8.44
N GLN A 49 -6.65 -12.87 9.06
CA GLN A 49 -6.42 -14.19 8.46
C GLN A 49 -7.27 -14.40 7.22
N GLN A 50 -8.50 -13.91 7.22
CA GLN A 50 -9.36 -13.94 6.04
C GLN A 50 -8.81 -13.07 4.92
N LEU A 51 -8.39 -11.84 5.22
CA LEU A 51 -7.78 -10.93 4.24
C LEU A 51 -6.50 -11.50 3.64
N LYS A 52 -5.65 -12.17 4.44
CA LYS A 52 -4.45 -12.86 3.92
C LYS A 52 -4.75 -14.05 3.02
N LYS A 53 -5.95 -14.64 3.11
CA LYS A 53 -6.38 -15.75 2.26
C LYS A 53 -7.08 -15.26 0.99
N GLU A 54 -7.89 -14.22 1.12
CA GLU A 54 -8.65 -13.66 0.00
C GLU A 54 -7.81 -12.74 -0.88
N PHE A 55 -6.93 -11.94 -0.28
CA PHE A 55 -6.12 -10.94 -0.99
C PHE A 55 -4.63 -11.28 -0.97
N LYS A 56 -3.96 -11.17 -2.12
CA LYS A 56 -2.51 -11.42 -2.26
C LYS A 56 -1.70 -10.12 -2.29
N ASP A 57 -2.30 -9.05 -2.79
CA ASP A 57 -1.72 -7.72 -2.88
C ASP A 57 -2.23 -6.77 -1.78
N CYS A 58 -1.76 -5.52 -1.83
CA CYS A 58 -2.05 -4.54 -0.80
C CYS A 58 -3.49 -4.00 -0.90
N LEU A 59 -4.09 -3.72 0.26
CA LEU A 59 -5.39 -3.04 0.37
C LEU A 59 -5.21 -1.58 0.77
N CYS A 60 -6.05 -0.71 0.24
CA CYS A 60 -6.06 0.71 0.58
C CYS A 60 -6.63 0.94 2.00
N PRO A 61 -6.28 2.06 2.67
CA PRO A 61 -6.78 2.39 4.00
C PRO A 61 -8.32 2.44 4.04
N GLU A 62 -8.97 3.02 3.04
CA GLU A 62 -10.44 3.07 2.94
C GLU A 62 -11.11 1.69 2.98
N CYS A 63 -10.52 0.69 2.30
CA CYS A 63 -11.00 -0.69 2.34
C CYS A 63 -10.76 -1.34 3.70
N LEU A 64 -9.61 -1.06 4.33
CA LEU A 64 -9.29 -1.58 5.65
C LEU A 64 -10.22 -0.97 6.71
N GLU A 65 -10.50 0.33 6.68
CA GLU A 65 -11.41 1.02 7.61
C GLU A 65 -12.84 0.48 7.55
N LYS A 66 -13.30 0.06 6.36
CA LYS A 66 -14.62 -0.62 6.22
C LYS A 66 -14.69 -1.99 6.89
N LEU A 67 -13.53 -2.59 7.18
CA LEU A 67 -13.39 -3.89 7.81
C LEU A 67 -13.01 -3.78 9.30
N GLU A 68 -12.68 -2.58 9.78
CA GLU A 68 -12.43 -2.34 11.19
C GLU A 68 -13.74 -2.53 11.98
N GLU A 69 -13.67 -3.39 12.99
CA GLU A 69 -14.80 -3.64 13.89
C GLU A 69 -14.78 -2.54 14.97
N LYS A 70 -15.61 -1.51 14.77
CA LYS A 70 -15.72 -0.37 15.68
C LYS A 70 -16.48 -0.69 16.97
#